data_AF-C4XNH0-F1
#
_entry.id   AF-C4XNH0-F1
#
_cell.length_a   1.000
_cell.length_b   1.000
_cell.length_c   1.000
_cell.angle_alpha   90.00
_cell.angle_beta   90.00
_cell.angle_gamma   90.00
#
_symmetry.space_group_name_H-M   'P 1'
#
loop_
_entity.id
_entity.type
_entity.pdbx_description
1 polymer ?
#
loop_
_entity_poly.entity_id
_entity_poly.type
_entity_poly.pdbx_seq_one_letter_code
_entity_poly.pdbx_strand_id
1 'polypeptide(L)'
;MGPDEREALRAAILARHRTLYAFCKATGITKSVVLQLLAGRYPGNVERQTARIRAALADAPVLDVTPGAVFAVLERIGCARCRATDKRRCRSCRTLWEKQAEALTGLFGPADS
;
A
#
# COMPACT_ATOMS: atom_id res chain seq x y z
N MET A 1 26.38 0.67 7.31
CA MET A 1 25.16 1.31 7.84
C MET A 1 25.35 1.62 9.31
N GLY A 2 25.46 2.90 9.65
CA GLY A 2 25.66 3.40 11.01
C GLY A 2 24.43 3.18 11.92
N PRO A 3 24.56 3.36 13.24
CA PRO A 3 23.44 3.20 14.19
C PRO A 3 22.20 4.02 13.85
N ASP A 4 22.39 5.30 13.51
CA ASP A 4 21.29 6.21 13.20
C ASP A 4 20.55 5.79 11.92
N GLU A 5 21.29 5.35 10.90
CA GLU A 5 20.69 4.80 9.68
C GLU A 5 19.88 3.53 9.94
N ARG A 6 20.32 2.68 10.89
CA ARG A 6 19.57 1.47 11.28
C ARG A 6 18.27 1.83 11.98
N GLU A 7 18.29 2.82 12.87
CA GLU A 7 17.09 3.27 13.55
C GLU A 7 16.11 3.94 12.58
N ALA A 8 16.61 4.79 11.67
CA ALA A 8 15.80 5.38 10.61
C ALA A 8 15.15 4.30 9.72
N LEU A 9 15.90 3.24 9.37
CA LEU A 9 15.35 2.12 8.59
C LEU A 9 14.29 1.35 9.37
N ARG A 10 14.48 1.12 10.67
CA ARG A 10 13.48 0.51 11.56
C ARG A 10 12.21 1.37 11.63
N ALA A 11 12.35 2.68 11.85
CA ALA A 11 11.24 3.61 11.92
C ALA A 11 10.44 3.63 10.60
N ALA A 12 11.13 3.65 9.45
CA ALA A 12 10.48 3.59 8.14
C ALA A 12 9.68 2.31 7.92
N ILE A 13 10.16 1.16 8.41
CA ILE A 13 9.40 -0.10 8.37
C ILE A 13 8.14 0.00 9.24
N LEU A 14 8.27 0.49 10.47
CA LEU A 14 7.17 0.54 11.43
C LEU A 14 6.13 1.61 11.11
N ALA A 15 6.49 2.65 10.36
CA ALA A 15 5.54 3.63 9.85
C ALA A 15 4.54 3.03 8.84
N ARG A 16 4.95 2.00 8.09
CA ARG A 16 4.13 1.35 7.06
C ARG A 16 3.55 -0.01 7.49
N HIS A 17 4.18 -0.69 8.44
CA HIS A 17 3.79 -2.02 8.88
C HIS A 17 3.70 -2.10 10.41
N ARG A 18 2.64 -2.74 10.91
CA ARG A 18 2.39 -2.92 12.35
C ARG A 18 3.57 -3.53 13.12
N THR A 19 4.34 -4.42 12.48
CA THR A 19 5.54 -5.05 13.05
C THR A 19 6.57 -5.35 11.97
N LEU A 20 7.84 -5.56 12.37
CA LEU A 20 8.89 -6.06 11.46
C LEU A 20 8.51 -7.40 10.82
N TYR A 21 7.77 -8.26 11.54
CA TYR A 21 7.30 -9.52 11.00
C TYR A 21 6.24 -9.31 9.91
N ALA A 22 5.31 -8.35 10.10
CA ALA A 22 4.32 -8.01 9.08
C ALA A 22 5.00 -7.49 7.79
N PHE A 23 6.05 -6.68 7.92
CA PHE A 23 6.89 -6.28 6.80
C PHE A 23 7.55 -7.47 6.09
N CYS A 24 8.17 -8.39 6.84
CA CYS A 24 8.80 -9.58 6.26
C CYS A 24 7.78 -10.44 5.51
N LYS A 25 6.57 -10.60 6.06
CA LYS A 25 5.48 -11.35 5.43
C LYS A 25 5.00 -10.69 4.13
N ALA A 26 4.89 -9.35 4.11
CA ALA A 26 4.42 -8.61 2.94
C ALA A 26 5.45 -8.58 1.80
N THR A 27 6.74 -8.55 2.12
CA THR A 27 7.82 -8.31 1.14
C THR A 27 8.60 -9.58 0.76
N GLY A 28 8.44 -10.67 1.51
CA GLY A 28 9.22 -11.90 1.33
C GLY A 28 10.69 -11.77 1.77
N ILE A 29 11.11 -10.63 2.31
CA ILE A 29 12.44 -10.49 2.91
C ILE A 29 12.46 -11.26 4.23
N THR A 30 13.47 -12.11 4.44
CA THR A 30 13.50 -12.98 5.61
C THR A 30 13.74 -12.19 6.90
N LYS A 31 13.08 -12.61 7.98
CA LYS A 31 13.22 -12.01 9.32
C LYS A 31 14.67 -11.98 9.78
N SER A 32 15.45 -13.02 9.49
CA SER A 32 16.87 -13.10 9.86
C SER A 32 17.67 -11.95 9.25
N VAL A 33 17.50 -11.69 7.93
CA VAL A 33 18.17 -10.60 7.23
C VAL A 33 17.80 -9.25 7.85
N VAL A 34 16.50 -8.98 8.04
CA VAL A 34 16.03 -7.71 8.61
C VAL A 34 16.57 -7.49 10.03
N LEU A 35 16.44 -8.48 10.91
CA LEU A 35 16.88 -8.33 12.30
C LEU A 35 18.40 -8.21 12.44
N GLN A 36 19.17 -8.97 11.66
CA GLN A 36 20.63 -8.88 11.71
C GLN A 36 21.13 -7.55 11.14
N LEU A 37 20.50 -7.01 10.09
CA LEU A 37 20.83 -5.69 9.54
C LEU A 37 20.54 -4.59 10.55
N LEU A 38 19.35 -4.59 11.15
CA LEU A 38 18.96 -3.59 12.15
C LEU A 38 19.80 -3.70 13.43
N ALA A 39 20.28 -4.89 13.77
CA ALA A 39 21.21 -5.09 14.88
C ALA A 39 22.67 -4.76 14.53
N GLY A 40 23.01 -4.45 13.26
CA GLY A 40 24.38 -4.20 12.83
C GLY A 40 25.28 -5.44 12.83
N ARG A 41 24.70 -6.64 12.79
CA ARG A 41 25.40 -7.94 12.86
C ARG A 41 25.24 -8.79 11.60
N TYR A 42 24.73 -8.20 10.51
CA TYR A 42 24.54 -8.93 9.26
C TYR A 42 25.90 -9.22 8.60
N PRO A 43 26.26 -10.49 8.36
CA PRO A 43 27.58 -10.86 7.87
C PRO A 43 27.73 -10.71 6.35
N GLY A 44 26.62 -10.52 5.62
CA GLY A 44 26.62 -10.42 4.17
C GLY A 44 26.76 -8.98 3.66
N ASN A 45 26.47 -8.79 2.37
CA ASN A 45 26.50 -7.48 1.74
C ASN A 45 25.39 -6.56 2.31
N VAL A 46 25.77 -5.73 3.28
CA VAL A 46 24.90 -4.79 3.99
C VAL A 46 24.26 -3.79 3.02
N GLU A 47 25.03 -3.26 2.08
CA GLU A 47 24.57 -2.26 1.11
C GLU A 47 23.45 -2.83 0.24
N ARG A 48 23.67 -4.01 -0.36
CA ARG A 48 22.69 -4.70 -1.20
C ARG A 48 21.39 -4.97 -0.46
N GLN A 49 21.46 -5.47 0.78
CA GLN A 49 20.24 -5.77 1.52
C GLN A 49 19.54 -4.50 2.04
N THR A 50 20.30 -3.47 2.39
CA THR A 50 19.72 -2.16 2.75
C THR A 50 18.99 -1.56 1.56
N ALA A 51 19.58 -1.61 0.37
CA ALA A 51 18.93 -1.18 -0.87
C ALA A 51 17.66 -2.01 -1.16
N ARG A 52 17.71 -3.34 -0.95
CA ARG A 52 16.54 -4.21 -1.11
C ARG A 52 15.41 -3.87 -0.13
N ILE A 53 15.71 -3.60 1.15
CA ILE A 53 14.71 -3.17 2.13
C ILE A 53 14.15 -1.79 1.75
N ARG A 54 15.00 -0.84 1.35
CA ARG A 54 14.55 0.48 0.89
C ARG A 54 13.66 0.37 -0.34
N ALA A 55 13.97 -0.48 -1.30
CA ALA A 55 13.13 -0.74 -2.47
C ALA A 55 11.78 -1.37 -2.08
N ALA A 56 11.76 -2.25 -1.08
CA ALA A 56 10.53 -2.83 -0.56
C ALA A 56 9.69 -1.84 0.29
N LEU A 57 10.31 -0.74 0.76
CA LEU A 57 9.66 0.37 1.45
C LEU A 57 9.29 1.51 0.51
N ALA A 58 9.87 1.57 -0.69
CA ALA A 58 9.43 2.46 -1.73
C ALA A 58 7.98 2.09 -2.04
N ASP A 59 7.10 3.08 -2.02
CA ASP A 59 5.70 2.85 -2.34
C ASP A 59 5.65 2.31 -3.77
N ALA A 60 5.32 1.02 -3.91
CA ALA A 60 5.01 0.49 -5.21
C ALA A 60 3.81 1.31 -5.69
N PRO A 61 3.89 1.95 -6.87
CA PRO A 61 2.72 2.61 -7.42
C PRO A 61 1.59 1.59 -7.42
N VAL A 62 0.40 2.00 -6.97
CA VAL A 62 -0.79 1.16 -7.11
C VAL A 62 -1.11 1.17 -8.61
N LEU A 63 -0.41 0.31 -9.35
CA LEU A 63 -0.57 0.16 -10.78
C LEU A 63 -1.94 -0.47 -11.05
N ASP A 64 -2.54 -0.05 -12.14
CA ASP A 64 -3.76 -0.64 -12.70
C ASP A 64 -5.04 -0.48 -11.86
N VAL A 65 -5.15 0.57 -11.03
CA VAL A 65 -6.45 0.97 -10.46
C VAL A 65 -7.31 1.58 -11.58
N THR A 66 -8.26 0.81 -12.09
CA THR A 66 -9.19 1.27 -13.12
C THR A 66 -10.46 1.87 -12.51
N PRO A 67 -11.16 2.78 -13.21
CA PRO A 67 -12.44 3.30 -12.73
C PRO A 67 -13.46 2.18 -12.48
N GLY A 68 -13.45 1.15 -13.34
CA GLY A 68 -14.31 -0.03 -13.18
C GLY A 68 -14.05 -0.80 -11.87
N ALA A 69 -12.78 -0.96 -11.47
CA ALA A 69 -12.44 -1.64 -10.23
C ALA A 69 -12.92 -0.86 -9.00
N VAL A 70 -12.74 0.46 -9.00
CA VAL A 70 -13.20 1.34 -7.91
C VAL A 70 -14.72 1.37 -7.83
N PHE A 71 -15.40 1.53 -8.97
CA PHE A 71 -16.86 1.48 -9.05
C PHE A 71 -17.42 0.17 -8.48
N ALA A 72 -16.86 -0.98 -8.87
CA ALA A 72 -17.34 -2.28 -8.40
C ALA A 72 -17.22 -2.45 -6.88
N VAL A 73 -16.22 -1.83 -6.25
CA VAL A 73 -16.09 -1.80 -4.78
C VAL A 73 -17.14 -0.89 -4.15
N LEU A 74 -17.30 0.33 -4.67
CA LEU A 74 -18.28 1.30 -4.17
C LEU A 74 -19.71 0.77 -4.29
N GLU A 75 -20.06 0.18 -5.43
CA GLU A 75 -21.37 -0.43 -5.65
C GLU A 75 -21.62 -1.58 -4.67
N ARG A 76 -20.65 -2.49 -4.48
CA ARG A 76 -20.79 -3.62 -3.56
C ARG A 76 -21.04 -3.15 -2.12
N ILE A 77 -20.24 -2.21 -1.62
CA ILE A 77 -20.35 -1.70 -0.25
C ILE A 77 -21.62 -0.87 -0.09
N GLY A 78 -21.92 0.01 -1.05
CA GLY A 78 -23.05 0.91 -1.03
C GLY A 78 -24.38 0.15 -1.09
N CYS A 79 -24.53 -0.78 -2.03
CA CYS A 79 -25.73 -1.60 -2.17
C CYS A 79 -25.95 -2.52 -0.97
N ALA A 80 -24.89 -3.13 -0.40
CA ALA A 80 -25.01 -3.97 0.79
C ALA A 80 -25.55 -3.21 2.02
N ARG A 81 -25.37 -1.89 2.07
CA ARG A 81 -25.86 -1.02 3.16
C ARG A 81 -27.16 -0.30 2.83
N CYS A 82 -27.57 -0.30 1.57
CA CYS A 82 -28.73 0.43 1.11
C CYS A 82 -30.02 -0.26 1.58
N ARG A 83 -30.90 0.50 2.23
CA ARG A 83 -32.24 0.05 2.64
C ARG A 83 -33.36 0.63 1.76
N ALA A 84 -33.02 1.24 0.62
CA ALA A 84 -34.01 1.85 -0.25
C ALA A 84 -34.91 0.78 -0.89
N THR A 85 -36.21 0.94 -0.72
CA THR A 85 -37.23 0.11 -1.39
C THR A 85 -37.53 0.60 -2.81
N ASP A 86 -37.38 1.91 -3.06
CA ASP A 86 -37.49 2.52 -4.37
C ASP A 86 -36.17 2.42 -5.16
N LYS A 87 -36.11 1.44 -6.06
CA LYS A 87 -34.94 1.17 -6.92
C LYS A 87 -34.69 2.27 -7.96
N ARG A 88 -35.61 3.22 -8.19
CA ARG A 88 -35.38 4.35 -9.10
C ARG A 88 -34.26 5.26 -8.59
N ARG A 89 -34.07 5.32 -7.27
CA ARG A 89 -32.96 6.03 -6.61
C ARG A 89 -31.59 5.36 -6.80
N CYS A 90 -31.53 4.10 -7.24
CA CYS A 90 -30.26 3.43 -7.51
C CYS A 90 -29.47 4.13 -8.63
N ARG A 91 -30.15 4.81 -9.56
CA ARG A 91 -29.49 5.54 -10.65
C ARG A 91 -28.61 6.67 -10.13
N SER A 92 -29.07 7.45 -9.14
CA SER A 92 -28.26 8.55 -8.59
C SER A 92 -27.05 8.04 -7.80
N CYS A 93 -27.19 6.93 -7.07
CA CYS A 93 -26.06 6.28 -6.40
C CYS A 93 -25.01 5.79 -7.42
N ARG A 94 -25.44 5.13 -8.49
CA ARG A 94 -24.52 4.67 -9.55
C ARG A 94 -23.78 5.83 -10.20
N THR A 95 -24.49 6.89 -10.61
CA THR A 95 -23.87 8.10 -11.17
C THR A 95 -22.89 8.77 -10.21
N LEU A 96 -23.19 8.77 -8.90
CA LEU A 96 -22.26 9.26 -7.88
C LEU A 96 -20.99 8.39 -7.83
N TRP A 97 -21.13 7.08 -7.79
CA TRP A 97 -20.00 6.15 -7.71
C TRP A 97 -19.13 6.15 -8.98
N GLU A 98 -19.73 6.33 -10.16
CA GLU A 98 -19.00 6.53 -11.42
C GLU A 98 -18.08 7.75 -11.33
N LYS A 99 -18.62 8.91 -10.93
CA LYS A 99 -17.82 10.14 -10.75
C LYS A 99 -16.74 10.00 -9.68
N GLN A 100 -17.04 9.31 -8.58
CA GLN A 100 -16.06 9.05 -7.52
C GLN A 100 -14.94 8.13 -8.02
N ALA A 101 -15.28 7.11 -8.81
CA ALA A 101 -14.30 6.20 -9.38
C ALA A 101 -13.33 6.93 -10.32
N GLU A 102 -13.85 7.77 -11.22
CA GLU A 102 -13.04 8.61 -12.11
C GLU A 102 -12.09 9.52 -11.32
N ALA A 103 -12.62 10.27 -10.34
CA ALA A 103 -11.83 11.19 -9.54
C ALA A 103 -10.72 10.48 -8.74
N LEU A 104 -11.03 9.33 -8.13
CA LEU A 104 -10.06 8.56 -7.37
C LEU A 104 -8.96 7.99 -8.25
N THR A 105 -9.28 7.51 -9.47
CA THR A 105 -8.24 7.04 -10.40
C THR A 105 -7.30 8.13 -10.88
N GLY A 106 -7.77 9.37 -10.94
CA GLY A 106 -6.92 10.54 -11.20
C GLY A 106 -5.84 10.77 -10.14
N LEU A 107 -6.01 10.24 -8.91
CA LEU A 107 -5.00 10.31 -7.85
C LEU A 107 -3.89 9.25 -7.98
N PHE A 108 -4.14 8.19 -8.76
CA PHE A 108 -3.23 7.04 -8.93
C PHE A 108 -2.60 6.98 -10.33
N GLY A 109 -2.98 7.88 -11.24
CA GLY A 109 -2.27 8.08 -12.49
C GLY A 109 -0.85 8.59 -12.26
N PRO A 110 0.08 8.42 -13.23
CA PRO A 110 1.39 9.03 -13.13
C PRO A 110 1.20 10.53 -12.94
N ALA A 111 1.77 11.09 -11.87
CA ALA A 111 1.89 12.54 -11.74
C ALA A 111 2.58 13.03 -13.03
N ASP A 112 1.94 13.92 -13.77
CA ASP A 112 2.56 14.55 -14.92
C ASP A 112 3.93 15.13 -14.50
N SER A 113 4.95 14.68 -15.24
CA SER A 113 6.37 15.09 -15.36
C SER A 113 6.88 16.24 -14.50
#